data_AF-A0A2A4KMZ6-F1
#
_entry.id   AF-A0A2A4KMZ6-F1
#
_cell.length_a   1.000
_cell.length_b   1.000
_cell.length_c   1.000
_cell.angle_alpha   90.00
_cell.angle_beta   90.00
_cell.angle_gamma   90.00
#
_symmetry.space_group_name_H-M   'P 1'
#
loop_
_entity.id
_entity.type
_entity.pdbx_description
1 polymer ?
#
loop_
_entity_poly.entity_id
_entity_poly.type
_entity_poly.pdbx_seq_one_letter_code
_entity_poly.pdbx_strand_id
1 'polypeptide(L)' 'MPTAPVDGPDEWYTVLDGVWQCAGAAEDNVLCIGCLEVRLNRRLVHTDFISAALNDPDYGHHSQRLLTRLRPTAED' A
#
# COMPACT_ATOMS: atom_id res chain seq x y z
N MET A 1 -8.67 -5.06 -16.32
CA MET A 1 -8.35 -3.64 -16.60
C MET A 1 -7.52 -3.17 -15.43
N PRO A 2 -6.30 -2.63 -15.63
CA PRO A 2 -5.56 -2.09 -14.50
C PRO A 2 -6.37 -0.90 -13.97
N THR A 3 -6.75 -0.94 -12.70
CA THR A 3 -7.54 0.09 -11.99
C THR A 3 -6.70 1.32 -11.62
N ALA A 4 -5.53 1.43 -12.23
CA ALA A 4 -4.57 2.49 -11.99
C ALA A 4 -4.92 3.76 -12.78
N PRO A 5 -5.11 4.93 -12.15
CA PRO A 5 -5.14 6.21 -12.84
C PRO A 5 -3.86 6.41 -13.66
N VAL A 6 -4.05 6.95 -14.86
CA VAL A 6 -2.98 7.26 -15.83
C VAL A 6 -2.08 8.37 -15.34
N ASP A 7 -2.57 9.23 -14.43
CA ASP A 7 -1.84 10.34 -13.85
C ASP A 7 -1.93 10.30 -12.31
N GLY A 8 -0.77 10.13 -11.69
CA GLY A 8 -0.50 10.03 -10.25
C GLY A 8 0.98 9.64 -10.11
N PRO A 9 1.64 9.82 -8.95
CA PRO A 9 2.98 9.26 -8.77
C PRO A 9 2.92 7.78 -9.17
N ASP A 10 3.92 7.28 -9.93
CA ASP A 10 4.05 5.91 -10.44
C ASP A 10 4.19 4.86 -9.31
N GLU A 11 3.42 4.98 -8.24
CA GLU A 11 3.51 4.22 -7.02
C GLU A 11 2.20 3.49 -6.79
N TRP A 12 2.24 2.19 -7.06
CA TRP A 12 1.15 1.26 -6.91
C TRP A 12 1.50 0.31 -5.77
N TYR A 13 0.52 -0.02 -4.93
CA TYR A 13 0.65 -1.04 -3.90
C TYR A 13 -0.71 -1.69 -3.67
N THR A 14 -0.70 -2.83 -3.00
CA THR A 14 -1.95 -3.52 -2.63
C THR A 14 -1.82 -4.17 -1.26
N VAL A 15 -2.88 -4.11 -0.47
CA VAL A 15 -2.92 -4.61 0.91
C VAL A 15 -3.82 -5.83 1.00
N LEU A 16 -3.69 -6.57 2.09
CA LEU A 16 -4.61 -7.66 2.42
C LEU A 16 -6.05 -7.16 2.49
N ASP A 17 -7.01 -7.97 2.06
CA ASP A 17 -8.44 -7.63 2.08
C ASP A 17 -8.91 -7.17 3.46
N GLY A 18 -8.42 -7.81 4.53
CA GLY A 18 -8.75 -7.43 5.90
C GLY A 18 -8.30 -6.00 6.24
N VAL A 19 -7.15 -5.56 5.73
CA VAL A 19 -6.65 -4.19 5.90
C VAL A 19 -7.54 -3.21 5.13
N TRP A 20 -7.90 -3.54 3.90
CA TRP A 20 -8.78 -2.70 3.07
C TRP A 20 -10.18 -2.54 3.69
N GLN A 21 -10.75 -3.65 4.18
CA GLN A 21 -12.04 -3.69 4.87
C GLN A 21 -12.01 -2.90 6.17
N CYS A 22 -10.95 -3.04 6.98
CA CYS A 22 -10.79 -2.26 8.22
C CYS A 22 -10.75 -0.75 7.97
N ALA A 23 -10.23 -0.31 6.82
CA ALA A 23 -10.22 1.09 6.44
C ALA A 23 -11.59 1.62 5.96
N GLY A 24 -12.62 0.75 5.89
CA GLY A 24 -13.93 1.10 5.33
C GLY A 24 -13.85 1.56 3.88
N ALA A 25 -12.89 1.04 3.10
CA ALA A 25 -12.73 1.38 1.70
C ALA A 25 -13.64 0.48 0.83
N ALA A 26 -14.46 1.11 -0.01
CA ALA A 26 -15.15 0.44 -1.11
C ALA A 26 -14.17 -0.11 -2.17
N GLU A 27 -14.63 -1.08 -2.96
CA GLU A 27 -13.85 -1.80 -3.97
C GLU A 27 -13.31 -0.91 -5.10
N ASP A 28 -14.01 0.19 -5.39
CA ASP A 28 -13.68 1.16 -6.44
C ASP A 28 -12.78 2.31 -5.95
N ASN A 29 -12.44 2.34 -4.66
CA ASN A 29 -11.52 3.35 -4.14
C ASN A 29 -10.08 3.11 -4.60
N VAL A 30 -9.38 4.21 -4.84
CA VAL A 30 -7.92 4.22 -4.97
C VAL A 30 -7.38 5.17 -3.91
N LEU A 31 -6.56 4.66 -2.99
CA LEU A 31 -6.04 5.42 -1.86
C LEU A 31 -4.52 5.47 -1.92
N CYS A 32 -3.94 6.66 -1.79
CA CYS A 32 -2.52 6.74 -1.49
C CYS A 32 -2.25 6.14 -0.09
N ILE A 33 -1.01 5.71 0.15
CA ILE A 33 -0.64 5.05 1.42
C ILE A 33 -1.02 5.90 2.64
N GLY A 34 -0.92 7.23 2.54
CA GLY A 34 -1.29 8.12 3.63
C GLY A 34 -2.79 8.22 3.89
N CYS A 35 -3.62 8.23 2.85
CA CYS A 35 -5.07 8.20 3.02
C CYS A 35 -5.52 6.90 3.66
N LEU A 36 -4.88 5.77 3.30
CA LEU A 36 -5.18 4.48 3.91
C LEU A 36 -4.78 4.47 5.40
N GLU A 37 -3.58 4.95 5.74
CA GLU A 37 -3.13 5.08 7.14
C GLU A 37 -4.04 5.98 7.99
N VAL A 38 -4.53 7.09 7.44
CA VAL A 38 -5.48 7.99 8.11
C VAL A 38 -6.79 7.28 8.43
N ARG A 39 -7.33 6.50 7.49
CA ARG A 39 -8.57 5.73 7.71
C ARG A 39 -8.40 4.62 8.73
N LEU A 40 -7.25 3.95 8.71
CA LEU A 40 -6.91 2.89 9.67
C LEU A 40 -6.54 3.42 11.06
N ASN A 41 -6.28 4.73 11.18
CA ASN A 41 -5.72 5.35 12.37
C ASN A 41 -4.44 4.64 12.88
N ARG A 42 -3.63 4.12 11.95
CA ARG A 42 -2.32 3.53 12.23
C ARG A 42 -1.42 3.57 11.01
N ARG A 43 -0.12 3.44 11.23
CA ARG A 43 0.87 3.23 10.17
C ARG A 43 0.76 1.79 9.64
N LEU A 44 0.89 1.63 8.33
CA LEU A 44 0.99 0.30 7.70
C LEU A 44 2.36 -0.31 7.98
N VAL A 45 2.44 -1.63 7.99
CA VAL A 45 3.66 -2.42 8.16
C VAL A 45 3.76 -3.48 7.06
N HIS A 46 4.93 -4.09 6.89
CA HIS A 46 5.22 -4.97 5.75
C HIS A 46 4.25 -6.17 5.65
N THR A 47 3.71 -6.63 6.77
CA THR A 47 2.72 -7.73 6.83
C THR A 47 1.30 -7.33 6.42
N ASP A 48 1.02 -6.04 6.22
CA ASP A 48 -0.28 -5.57 5.72
C ASP A 48 -0.43 -5.74 4.20
N PHE A 49 0.68 -6.00 3.50
CA PHE A 49 0.73 -6.07 2.05
C PHE A 49 0.58 -7.51 1.56
N ILE A 50 -0.09 -7.71 0.41
CA ILE A 50 -0.13 -9.05 -0.20
C ILE A 50 1.25 -9.38 -0.79
N SER A 51 1.55 -10.67 -0.92
CA SER A 51 2.73 -11.12 -1.65
C SER A 51 2.49 -10.98 -3.17
N ALA A 52 2.93 -9.86 -3.74
CA ALA A 52 2.86 -9.56 -5.16
C ALA A 52 4.09 -8.74 -5.59
N ALA A 53 4.50 -8.86 -6.85
CA ALA A 53 5.63 -8.12 -7.40
C ALA A 53 5.50 -6.60 -7.21
N LEU A 54 4.26 -6.08 -7.24
CA LEU A 54 3.96 -4.68 -6.99
C LEU A 54 4.40 -4.20 -5.59
N ASN A 55 4.39 -5.07 -4.59
CA ASN A 55 4.78 -4.74 -3.22
C ASN A 55 6.23 -5.15 -2.91
N ASP A 56 6.98 -5.63 -3.91
CA ASP A 56 8.39 -5.92 -3.73
C ASP A 56 9.18 -4.60 -3.61
N PRO A 57 9.89 -4.35 -2.50
CA PRO A 57 10.67 -3.12 -2.31
C PRO A 57 11.70 -2.84 -3.40
N ASP A 58 12.12 -3.86 -4.16
CA ASP A 58 13.12 -3.76 -5.21
C ASP A 58 12.49 -3.77 -6.63
N TYR A 59 11.16 -3.79 -6.74
CA TYR A 59 10.42 -3.69 -8.00
C TYR A 59 10.00 -2.25 -8.31
N GLY A 60 10.29 -1.80 -9.54
CA GLY A 60 9.83 -0.52 -10.05
C GLY A 60 10.32 0.70 -9.26
N HIS A 61 9.56 1.79 -9.32
CA HIS A 61 9.85 3.02 -8.58
C HIS A 61 8.91 3.14 -7.38
N HIS A 62 9.47 2.96 -6.17
CA HIS A 62 8.77 3.24 -4.92
C HIS A 62 9.31 4.49 -4.25
N SER A 63 8.40 5.32 -3.73
CA SER A 63 8.78 6.44 -2.88
C SER A 63 9.41 5.93 -1.58
N GLN A 64 10.22 6.78 -0.96
CA GLN A 64 10.76 6.50 0.37
C GLN A 64 9.64 6.21 1.39
N ARG A 65 8.46 6.82 1.23
CA ARG A 65 7.33 6.59 2.13
C ARG A 65 6.84 5.15 2.04
N LEU A 66 6.56 4.63 0.84
CA LEU A 66 6.12 3.26 0.64
C LEU A 66 7.22 2.25 1.01
N LEU A 67 8.47 2.51 0.60
CA LEU A 67 9.61 1.64 0.93
C LEU A 67 9.75 1.38 2.43
N THR A 68 9.53 2.41 3.26
CA THR A 68 9.57 2.28 4.72
C THR A 68 8.39 1.50 5.33
N ARG A 69 7.43 1.05 4.51
CA ARG A 69 6.34 0.14 4.92
C ARG A 69 6.50 -1.25 4.31
N LEU A 70 7.02 -1.35 3.08
CA LEU A 70 7.26 -2.63 2.43
C LEU A 70 8.43 -3.41 3.05
N ARG A 71 9.41 -2.71 3.62
CA ARG A 71 10.56 -3.35 4.29
C ARG A 71 10.21 -3.66 5.75
N PRO A 72 10.58 -4.85 6.26
CA PRO A 72 10.51 -5.13 7.68
C PRO A 72 11.30 -4.09 8.47
N THR A 73 10.78 -3.70 9.63
CA THR A 73 11.57 -2.96 10.60
C THR A 73 12.57 -3.91 11.24
N ALA A 74 13.74 -3.44 11.67
CA ALA A 74 14.80 -4.28 12.23
C ALA A 74 14.43 -5.01 13.55
N GLU A 75 13.18 -4.88 14.00
CA GLU A 75 12.61 -5.45 15.21
C GLU A 75 11.51 -6.51 14.92
N ASP A 76 11.25 -6.83 13.65
CA ASP A 76 10.32 -7.90 13.21
C ASP A 76 11.02 -9.25 12.95
#